data_AF-A0A9Q1DM34-F1
#
_entry.id   AF-A0A9Q1DM34-F1
#
_cell.length_a   1.000
_cell.length_b   1.000
_cell.length_c   1.000
_cell.angle_alpha   90.00
_cell.angle_beta   90.00
_cell.angle_gamma   90.00
#
_symmetry.space_group_name_H-M   'P 1'
#
loop_
_entity.id
_entity.type
_entity.pdbx_description
1 polymer ?
#
loop_
_entity_poly.entity_id
_entity_poly.type
_entity_poly.pdbx_seq_one_letter_code
_entity_poly.pdbx_strand_id
1 'polypeptide(L)'
;MASPIKDLDVCYSEFRESDVKRVPVVRIFGATPAGQKTCLHLHGIFPYIYVPYDGYGQEPDRYLRQVAYSIDRALNVSMGNPSSSAQHVFKVALVSGMPFYGYHAKEKQFMKIYLHNPQMVKRVCELLQGGAVMNKSYQPHESHVPYLLQLFIDYNLYGMNLVNLGAVKFRKSRRKEESSGQGRSEPGGRSTSRLGKSPCASRLGDTSL
;
A
#
# COMPACT_ATOMS: atom_id res chain seq x y z
N MET A 1 -3.18 8.06 1.93
CA MET A 1 -3.68 7.81 0.55
C MET A 1 -2.99 8.77 -0.40
N ALA A 2 -2.58 8.30 -1.57
CA ALA A 2 -2.01 9.09 -2.65
C ALA A 2 -2.56 8.61 -4.01
N SER A 3 -2.39 9.42 -5.06
CA SER A 3 -2.58 8.95 -6.44
C SER A 3 -1.45 7.99 -6.81
N PRO A 4 -1.72 6.89 -7.54
CA PRO A 4 -0.68 5.94 -7.91
C PRO A 4 0.37 6.57 -8.81
N ILE A 5 1.64 6.27 -8.54
CA ILE A 5 2.78 6.71 -9.33
C ILE A 5 3.17 5.58 -10.28
N LYS A 6 3.31 5.88 -11.58
CA LYS A 6 3.80 4.94 -12.58
C LYS A 6 5.15 4.35 -12.15
N ASP A 7 5.34 3.06 -12.37
CA ASP A 7 6.50 2.24 -12.00
C ASP A 7 6.69 1.97 -10.49
N LEU A 8 5.92 2.60 -9.60
CA LEU A 8 6.02 2.39 -8.15
C LEU A 8 4.76 1.76 -7.55
N ASP A 9 3.59 2.12 -8.06
CA ASP A 9 2.30 1.65 -7.59
C ASP A 9 1.57 0.85 -8.67
N VAL A 10 0.62 0.01 -8.25
CA VAL A 10 -0.31 -0.65 -9.15
C VAL A 10 -1.31 0.38 -9.69
N CYS A 11 -1.19 0.71 -10.98
CA CYS A 11 -2.07 1.67 -11.65
C CYS A 11 -3.38 1.04 -12.18
N TYR A 12 -3.36 -0.25 -12.50
CA TYR A 12 -4.49 -0.97 -13.08
C TYR A 12 -4.76 -2.24 -12.26
N SER A 13 -6.01 -2.46 -11.85
CA SER A 13 -6.40 -3.69 -11.18
C SER A 13 -6.95 -4.68 -12.20
N GLU A 14 -6.23 -5.76 -12.47
CA GLU A 14 -6.68 -6.85 -13.32
C GLU A 14 -7.98 -7.48 -12.81
N PHE A 15 -8.15 -7.56 -11.48
CA PHE A 15 -9.34 -8.14 -10.86
C PHE A 15 -10.61 -7.28 -11.05
N ARG A 16 -10.46 -5.96 -11.11
CA ARG A 16 -11.57 -5.01 -11.29
C ARG A 16 -11.73 -4.52 -12.72
N GLU A 17 -10.77 -4.85 -13.58
CA GLU A 17 -10.66 -4.37 -14.96
C GLU A 17 -10.76 -2.83 -15.03
N SER A 18 -10.13 -2.15 -14.07
CA SER A 18 -10.27 -0.71 -13.87
C SER A 18 -9.00 -0.03 -13.38
N ASP A 19 -8.89 1.26 -13.69
CA ASP A 19 -7.82 2.10 -13.18
C ASP A 19 -7.96 2.37 -11.68
N VAL A 20 -6.86 2.17 -10.97
CA VAL A 20 -6.74 2.46 -9.55
C VAL A 20 -6.63 3.97 -9.36
N LYS A 21 -7.59 4.57 -8.65
CA LYS A 21 -7.59 6.04 -8.42
C LYS A 21 -6.76 6.44 -7.22
N ARG A 22 -6.71 5.59 -6.19
CA ARG A 22 -6.02 5.88 -4.92
C ARG A 22 -5.37 4.64 -4.35
N VAL A 23 -4.16 4.82 -3.82
CA VAL A 23 -3.37 3.78 -3.17
C VAL A 23 -2.95 4.19 -1.75
N PRO A 24 -2.84 3.22 -0.83
CA PRO A 24 -2.20 3.44 0.46
C PRO A 24 -0.68 3.58 0.27
N VAL A 25 -0.09 4.54 0.98
CA VAL A 25 1.37 4.75 1.02
C VAL A 25 1.77 4.87 2.47
N VAL A 26 2.72 4.05 2.91
CA VAL A 26 3.25 4.08 4.28
C VAL A 26 4.48 4.94 4.30
N ARG A 27 4.61 5.78 5.33
CA ARG A 27 5.77 6.65 5.53
C ARG A 27 6.51 6.19 6.76
N ILE A 28 7.78 5.81 6.60
CA ILE A 28 8.66 5.47 7.70
C ILE A 28 9.64 6.61 7.89
N PHE A 29 9.65 7.18 9.09
CA PHE A 29 10.58 8.23 9.47
C PHE A 29 11.70 7.61 10.30
N GLY A 30 12.94 7.95 9.97
CA GLY A 30 14.10 7.43 10.66
C GLY A 30 15.37 8.17 10.29
N ALA A 31 16.50 7.64 10.73
CA ALA A 31 17.82 8.10 10.35
C ALA A 31 18.58 6.96 9.67
N THR A 32 19.44 7.31 8.70
CA THR A 32 20.44 6.38 8.19
C THR A 32 21.48 6.08 9.29
N PRO A 33 22.26 4.98 9.17
CA PRO A 33 23.39 4.74 10.06
C PRO A 33 24.40 5.91 10.15
N ALA A 34 24.45 6.74 9.11
CA ALA A 34 25.25 7.96 9.06
C ALA A 34 24.58 9.20 9.73
N GLY A 35 23.42 9.03 10.37
CA GLY A 35 22.71 10.09 11.08
C GLY A 35 21.86 11.03 10.21
N GLN A 36 21.75 10.78 8.90
CA GLN A 36 20.91 11.60 8.03
C GLN A 36 19.43 11.27 8.24
N LYS A 37 18.61 12.28 8.54
CA LYS A 37 17.15 12.12 8.65
C LYS A 37 16.55 11.78 7.29
N THR A 38 15.75 10.73 7.25
CA THR A 38 15.14 10.21 6.02
C THR A 38 13.67 9.92 6.21
N CYS A 39 12.89 10.10 5.14
CA CYS A 39 11.51 9.65 5.04
C CYS A 39 11.42 8.65 3.89
N LEU A 40 11.15 7.39 4.24
CA LEU A 40 10.95 6.30 3.30
C LEU A 40 9.46 6.21 2.96
N HIS A 41 9.14 6.21 1.67
CA HIS A 41 7.80 5.94 1.17
C HIS A 41 7.72 4.49 0.69
N LEU A 42 6.88 3.70 1.35
CA LEU A 42 6.57 2.34 0.92
C LEU A 42 5.28 2.35 0.11
N HIS A 43 5.37 1.79 -1.09
CA HIS A 43 4.33 1.72 -2.11
C HIS A 43 3.88 0.27 -2.30
N GLY A 44 2.67 0.06 -2.81
CA GLY A 44 2.17 -1.28 -3.18
C GLY A 44 1.71 -2.20 -2.03
N ILE A 45 1.67 -1.73 -0.78
CA ILE A 45 1.15 -2.53 0.34
C ILE A 45 -0.32 -2.21 0.56
N PHE A 46 -1.22 -3.19 0.42
CA PHE A 46 -2.65 -2.99 0.62
C PHE A 46 -3.13 -3.71 1.90
N PRO A 47 -3.97 -3.07 2.73
CA PRO A 47 -4.60 -3.74 3.87
C PRO A 47 -5.47 -4.91 3.39
N TYR A 48 -5.50 -5.98 4.18
CA TYR A 48 -6.32 -7.15 3.88
C TYR A 48 -7.08 -7.67 5.09
N ILE A 49 -8.15 -8.41 4.81
CA ILE A 49 -8.90 -9.22 5.77
C ILE A 49 -9.20 -10.58 5.18
N TYR A 50 -9.46 -11.57 6.03
CA TYR A 50 -9.86 -12.91 5.60
C TYR A 50 -11.31 -13.19 5.95
N VAL A 51 -12.02 -13.88 5.07
CA VAL A 51 -13.41 -14.29 5.28
C VAL A 51 -13.58 -15.75 4.85
N PRO A 52 -14.26 -16.61 5.61
CA PRO A 52 -14.52 -17.99 5.20
C PRO A 52 -15.18 -18.08 3.82
N TYR A 53 -14.69 -19.00 2.99
CA TYR A 53 -15.28 -19.31 1.69
C TYR A 53 -16.10 -20.60 1.79
N ASP A 54 -17.38 -20.52 1.44
CA ASP A 54 -18.30 -21.66 1.61
C ASP A 54 -18.29 -22.66 0.45
N GLY A 55 -17.44 -22.46 -0.56
CA GLY A 55 -17.31 -23.42 -1.67
C GLY A 55 -18.54 -23.53 -2.57
N TYR A 56 -19.38 -22.48 -2.66
CA TYR A 56 -20.53 -22.49 -3.58
C TYR A 56 -20.04 -22.82 -4.99
N GLY A 57 -20.54 -23.93 -5.56
CA GLY A 57 -20.07 -24.59 -6.79
C GLY A 57 -20.22 -23.80 -8.10
N GLN A 58 -20.12 -22.48 -8.05
CA GLN A 58 -19.87 -21.61 -9.18
C GLN A 58 -18.36 -21.53 -9.47
N GLU A 59 -17.99 -21.02 -10.64
CA GLU A 59 -16.61 -20.62 -10.90
C GLU A 59 -16.15 -19.61 -9.82
N PRO A 60 -15.04 -19.88 -9.12
CA PRO A 60 -14.61 -19.10 -7.97
C PRO A 60 -14.44 -17.62 -8.34
N ASP A 61 -13.86 -17.32 -9.50
CA ASP A 61 -13.60 -15.94 -9.93
C ASP A 61 -14.87 -15.10 -10.12
N ARG A 62 -15.98 -15.72 -10.56
CA ARG A 62 -17.26 -15.02 -10.69
C ARG A 62 -17.82 -14.67 -9.32
N TYR A 63 -17.77 -15.61 -8.39
CA TYR A 63 -18.24 -15.40 -7.02
C TYR A 63 -17.42 -14.33 -6.29
N LEU A 64 -16.08 -14.37 -6.41
CA LEU A 64 -15.19 -13.38 -5.80
C LEU A 64 -15.49 -11.96 -6.32
N ARG A 65 -15.75 -11.80 -7.63
CA ARG A 65 -16.15 -10.52 -8.23
C ARG A 65 -17.51 -10.04 -7.73
N GLN A 66 -18.48 -10.93 -7.55
CA GLN A 66 -19.79 -10.61 -6.96
C GLN A 66 -19.66 -10.12 -5.51
N VAL A 67 -18.88 -10.82 -4.69
CA VAL A 67 -18.60 -10.42 -3.30
C VAL A 67 -17.96 -9.03 -3.26
N ALA A 68 -16.94 -8.79 -4.09
CA ALA A 68 -16.29 -7.48 -4.17
C ALA A 68 -17.27 -6.36 -4.55
N TYR A 69 -18.14 -6.57 -5.53
CA TYR A 69 -19.16 -5.60 -5.92
C TYR A 69 -20.20 -5.36 -4.82
N SER A 70 -20.62 -6.42 -4.11
CA SER A 70 -21.54 -6.32 -2.98
C SER A 70 -20.94 -5.50 -1.83
N ILE A 71 -19.66 -5.71 -1.51
CA ILE A 71 -18.93 -4.92 -0.50
C ILE A 71 -18.88 -3.45 -0.89
N ASP A 72 -18.51 -3.15 -2.15
CA ASP A 72 -18.43 -1.77 -2.63
C ASP A 72 -19.79 -1.05 -2.54
N ARG A 73 -20.87 -1.74 -2.94
CA ARG A 73 -22.24 -1.21 -2.83
C ARG A 73 -22.64 -0.98 -1.38
N ALA A 74 -22.45 -1.96 -0.50
CA ALA A 74 -22.79 -1.85 0.92
C ALA A 74 -22.03 -0.70 1.60
N LEU A 75 -20.74 -0.54 1.28
CA LEU A 75 -19.94 0.59 1.77
C LEU A 75 -20.44 1.94 1.25
N ASN A 76 -20.76 2.04 -0.05
CA ASN A 76 -21.27 3.29 -0.64
C ASN A 76 -22.60 3.72 -0.01
N VAL A 77 -23.49 2.75 0.27
CA VAL A 77 -24.74 2.99 1.01
C VAL A 77 -24.44 3.43 2.46
N SER A 78 -23.55 2.72 3.17
CA SER A 78 -23.16 3.05 4.55
C SER A 78 -22.53 4.45 4.67
N MET A 79 -21.84 4.92 3.64
CA MET A 79 -21.28 6.28 3.57
C MET A 79 -22.29 7.36 3.15
N GLY A 80 -23.57 7.02 2.96
CA GLY A 80 -24.62 7.96 2.57
C GLY A 80 -24.62 8.32 1.08
N ASN A 81 -23.86 7.60 0.25
CA ASN A 81 -23.74 7.85 -1.19
C ASN A 81 -24.13 6.62 -2.03
N PRO A 82 -25.41 6.19 -2.01
CA PRO A 82 -25.86 4.95 -2.65
C PRO A 82 -25.70 4.94 -4.18
N SER A 83 -25.76 6.11 -4.82
CA SER A 83 -25.55 6.29 -6.26
C SER A 83 -24.08 6.22 -6.68
N SER A 84 -23.14 6.23 -5.73
CA SER A 84 -21.71 6.18 -6.02
C SER A 84 -21.29 4.82 -6.59
N SER A 85 -20.46 4.87 -7.63
CA SER A 85 -19.75 3.72 -8.20
C SER A 85 -18.29 3.62 -7.71
N ALA A 86 -17.98 4.26 -6.58
CA ALA A 86 -16.64 4.19 -6.00
C ALA A 86 -16.28 2.74 -5.62
N GLN A 87 -15.09 2.31 -6.04
CA GLN A 87 -14.52 1.01 -5.74
C GLN A 87 -13.63 1.11 -4.49
N HIS A 88 -13.82 0.22 -3.53
CA HIS A 88 -13.09 0.15 -2.26
C HIS A 88 -12.25 -1.11 -2.15
N VAL A 89 -12.72 -2.20 -2.75
CA VAL A 89 -11.99 -3.47 -2.87
C VAL A 89 -11.02 -3.41 -4.05
N PHE A 90 -9.75 -3.69 -3.78
CA PHE A 90 -8.69 -3.74 -4.79
C PHE A 90 -8.66 -5.09 -5.52
N LYS A 91 -8.64 -6.19 -4.74
CA LYS A 91 -8.59 -7.57 -5.22
C LYS A 91 -9.21 -8.49 -4.18
N VAL A 92 -9.81 -9.60 -4.62
CA VAL A 92 -10.12 -10.73 -3.75
C VAL A 92 -9.39 -11.95 -4.29
N ALA A 93 -8.70 -12.68 -3.42
CA ALA A 93 -7.98 -13.90 -3.76
C ALA A 93 -8.47 -15.06 -2.90
N LEU A 94 -8.54 -16.26 -3.48
CA LEU A 94 -8.84 -17.47 -2.73
C LEU A 94 -7.53 -18.02 -2.12
N VAL A 95 -7.55 -18.33 -0.84
CA VAL A 95 -6.40 -18.88 -0.10
C VAL A 95 -6.85 -20.05 0.77
N SER A 96 -6.00 -21.04 0.97
CA SER A 96 -6.20 -22.10 1.96
C SER A 96 -5.48 -21.73 3.25
N GLY A 97 -6.09 -22.02 4.39
CA GLY A 97 -5.48 -21.78 5.69
C GLY A 97 -6.19 -22.54 6.80
N MET A 98 -5.55 -22.58 7.97
CA MET A 98 -6.09 -23.22 9.15
C MET A 98 -6.64 -22.15 10.12
N PRO A 99 -7.94 -22.19 10.49
CA PRO A 99 -8.46 -21.28 11.50
C PRO A 99 -7.74 -21.50 12.83
N PHE A 100 -7.30 -20.42 13.47
CA PHE A 100 -6.58 -20.49 14.75
C PHE A 100 -7.50 -20.87 15.93
N TYR A 101 -8.74 -20.39 15.93
CA TYR A 101 -9.66 -20.63 17.03
C TYR A 101 -10.36 -21.99 16.89
N GLY A 102 -10.17 -22.85 17.91
CA GLY A 102 -10.66 -24.23 17.92
C GLY A 102 -9.72 -25.22 17.23
N TYR A 103 -9.94 -26.51 17.45
CA TYR A 103 -9.20 -27.57 16.77
C TYR A 103 -9.82 -27.85 15.39
N HIS A 104 -9.01 -27.77 14.34
CA HIS A 104 -9.39 -28.14 12.98
C HIS A 104 -8.40 -29.20 12.48
N ALA A 105 -8.86 -30.30 11.90
CA ALA A 105 -7.94 -31.34 11.40
C ALA A 105 -7.43 -31.07 9.97
N LYS A 106 -8.09 -30.15 9.25
CA LYS A 106 -7.83 -29.85 7.84
C LYS A 106 -7.90 -28.35 7.58
N GLU A 107 -7.18 -27.91 6.56
CA GLU A 107 -7.27 -26.55 6.04
C GLU A 107 -8.68 -26.27 5.48
N LYS A 108 -9.08 -25.01 5.55
CA LYS A 108 -10.31 -24.47 4.98
C LYS A 108 -9.96 -23.38 3.98
N GLN A 109 -10.87 -23.13 3.05
CA GLN A 109 -10.72 -22.05 2.09
C GLN A 109 -11.22 -20.73 2.67
N PHE A 110 -10.50 -19.66 2.35
CA PHE A 110 -10.78 -18.29 2.76
C PHE A 110 -10.65 -17.35 1.57
N MET A 111 -11.48 -16.31 1.55
CA MET A 111 -11.34 -15.17 0.68
C MET A 111 -10.45 -14.13 1.36
N LYS A 112 -9.27 -13.86 0.79
CA LYS A 112 -8.41 -12.75 1.17
C LYS A 112 -8.84 -11.50 0.40
N ILE A 113 -9.46 -10.56 1.10
CA ILE A 113 -10.01 -9.32 0.52
C ILE A 113 -9.01 -8.20 0.77
N TYR A 114 -8.47 -7.62 -0.30
CA TYR A 114 -7.59 -6.46 -0.27
C TYR A 114 -8.39 -5.17 -0.46
N LEU A 115 -8.12 -4.16 0.36
CA LEU A 115 -8.82 -2.88 0.35
C LEU A 115 -7.88 -1.74 -0.07
N HIS A 116 -8.42 -0.70 -0.71
CA HIS A 116 -7.64 0.50 -1.03
C HIS A 116 -7.36 1.35 0.20
N ASN A 117 -8.33 1.49 1.10
CA ASN A 117 -8.23 2.39 2.26
C ASN A 117 -8.25 1.61 3.57
N PRO A 118 -7.19 1.65 4.39
CA PRO A 118 -7.14 0.93 5.66
C PRO A 118 -8.18 1.42 6.67
N GLN A 119 -8.63 2.68 6.57
CA GLN A 119 -9.65 3.23 7.48
C GLN A 119 -11.03 2.60 7.25
N MET A 120 -11.27 2.01 6.08
CA MET A 120 -12.55 1.37 5.75
C MET A 120 -12.65 -0.07 6.26
N VAL A 121 -11.53 -0.69 6.68
CA VAL A 121 -11.48 -2.09 7.13
C VAL A 121 -12.50 -2.37 8.22
N LYS A 122 -12.58 -1.52 9.25
CA LYS A 122 -13.51 -1.70 10.38
C LYS A 122 -14.98 -1.70 9.90
N ARG A 123 -15.35 -0.75 9.05
CA ARG A 123 -16.71 -0.65 8.49
C ARG A 123 -17.05 -1.84 7.60
N VAL A 124 -16.11 -2.30 6.78
CA VAL A 124 -16.29 -3.51 5.96
C VAL A 124 -16.57 -4.71 6.85
N CYS A 125 -15.85 -4.86 7.96
CA CYS A 125 -16.07 -5.96 8.90
C CYS A 125 -17.45 -5.92 9.55
N GLU A 126 -17.93 -4.74 9.95
CA GLU A 126 -19.29 -4.55 10.48
C GLU A 126 -20.36 -4.91 9.44
N LEU A 127 -20.18 -4.50 8.18
CA LEU A 127 -21.11 -4.82 7.09
C LEU A 127 -21.13 -6.32 6.72
N LEU A 128 -19.97 -6.96 6.76
CA LEU A 128 -19.83 -8.40 6.55
C LEU A 128 -20.53 -9.19 7.66
N GLN A 129 -20.33 -8.81 8.93
CA GLN A 129 -20.99 -9.45 10.07
C GLN A 129 -22.49 -9.20 10.08
N GLY A 130 -22.92 -7.98 9.75
CA GLY A 130 -24.33 -7.57 9.70
C GLY A 130 -25.14 -8.16 8.54
N GLY A 131 -24.52 -8.94 7.65
CA GLY A 131 -25.21 -9.60 6.55
C GLY A 131 -25.58 -8.69 5.37
N ALA A 132 -25.05 -7.45 5.33
CA ALA A 132 -25.31 -6.52 4.24
C ALA A 132 -24.64 -6.96 2.92
N VAL A 133 -23.65 -7.84 2.99
CA VAL A 133 -22.91 -8.38 1.85
C VAL A 133 -23.50 -9.75 1.47
N MET A 134 -23.89 -9.93 0.21
CA MET A 134 -24.46 -11.18 -0.33
C MET A 134 -25.65 -11.76 0.46
N ASN A 135 -26.32 -10.95 1.30
CA ASN A 135 -27.37 -11.38 2.22
C ASN A 135 -26.94 -12.53 3.16
N LYS A 136 -25.65 -12.55 3.54
CA LYS A 136 -25.08 -13.57 4.42
C LYS A 136 -24.16 -12.93 5.45
N SER A 137 -24.28 -13.39 6.70
CA SER A 137 -23.32 -13.02 7.74
C SER A 137 -22.01 -13.76 7.53
N TYR A 138 -20.93 -13.00 7.41
CA TYR A 138 -19.56 -13.49 7.31
C TYR A 138 -18.81 -13.16 8.59
N GLN A 139 -17.95 -14.09 9.04
CA GLN A 139 -17.04 -13.85 10.16
C GLN A 139 -15.68 -13.37 9.62
N PRO A 140 -15.31 -12.09 9.77
CA PRO A 140 -14.00 -11.60 9.35
C PRO A 140 -12.92 -12.08 10.31
N HIS A 141 -11.82 -12.58 9.77
CA HIS A 141 -10.61 -12.97 10.49
C HIS A 141 -9.50 -11.94 10.28
N GLU A 142 -8.65 -11.78 11.29
CA GLU A 142 -7.55 -10.79 11.36
C GLU A 142 -7.97 -9.32 11.17
N SER A 143 -9.27 -9.02 11.26
CA SER A 143 -9.82 -7.66 11.11
C SER A 143 -9.38 -6.68 12.20
N HIS A 144 -9.00 -7.20 13.36
CA HIS A 144 -8.57 -6.41 14.52
C HIS A 144 -7.09 -5.98 14.41
N VAL A 145 -6.31 -6.60 13.52
CA VAL A 145 -4.89 -6.27 13.34
C VAL A 145 -4.81 -4.95 12.55
N PRO A 146 -4.24 -3.88 13.13
CA PRO A 146 -4.06 -2.62 12.43
C PRO A 146 -3.18 -2.77 11.20
N TYR A 147 -3.48 -2.01 10.15
CA TYR A 147 -2.74 -2.03 8.87
C TYR A 147 -1.21 -1.89 9.03
N LEU A 148 -0.74 -1.03 9.93
CA LEU A 148 0.70 -0.87 10.16
C LEU A 148 1.32 -2.09 10.84
N LEU A 149 0.57 -2.80 11.70
CA LEU A 149 1.06 -4.03 12.32
C LEU A 149 1.09 -5.18 11.32
N GLN A 150 0.11 -5.26 10.41
CA GLN A 150 0.16 -6.21 9.29
C GLN A 150 1.45 -6.03 8.48
N LEU A 151 1.80 -4.78 8.13
CA LEU A 151 3.06 -4.48 7.45
C LEU A 151 4.29 -4.95 8.25
N PHE A 152 4.30 -4.75 9.57
CA PHE A 152 5.44 -5.15 10.39
C PHE A 152 5.59 -6.67 10.44
N ILE A 153 4.47 -7.40 10.50
CA ILE A 153 4.47 -8.87 10.50
C ILE A 153 4.90 -9.39 9.13
N ASP A 154 4.31 -8.89 8.04
CA ASP A 154 4.56 -9.38 6.67
C ASP A 154 6.02 -9.21 6.22
N TYR A 155 6.64 -8.07 6.58
CA TYR A 155 8.02 -7.74 6.18
C TYR A 155 9.03 -7.93 7.31
N ASN A 156 8.61 -8.56 8.42
CA ASN A 156 9.45 -8.80 9.60
C ASN A 156 10.16 -7.53 10.10
N LEU A 157 9.42 -6.41 10.16
CA LEU A 157 9.93 -5.12 10.61
C LEU A 157 9.71 -4.95 12.11
N TYR A 158 10.69 -4.37 12.77
CA TYR A 158 10.66 -4.10 14.21
C TYR A 158 10.78 -2.61 14.49
N GLY A 159 10.16 -2.16 15.58
CA GLY A 159 10.31 -0.79 16.06
C GLY A 159 11.76 -0.49 16.46
N MET A 160 12.23 0.72 16.16
CA MET A 160 13.60 1.17 16.44
C MET A 160 14.70 0.28 15.84
N ASN A 161 14.39 -0.46 14.78
CA ASN A 161 15.35 -1.31 14.08
C ASN A 161 15.74 -0.70 12.72
N LEU A 162 16.86 -1.15 12.16
CA LEU A 162 17.29 -0.81 10.81
C LEU A 162 16.43 -1.57 9.78
N VAL A 163 16.03 -0.85 8.73
CA VAL A 163 15.33 -1.46 7.58
C VAL A 163 16.34 -1.68 6.47
N ASN A 164 16.60 -2.95 6.15
CA ASN A 164 17.53 -3.32 5.09
C ASN A 164 16.81 -3.28 3.74
N LEU A 165 17.26 -2.41 2.83
CA LEU A 165 16.66 -2.22 1.50
C LEU A 165 17.67 -2.58 0.42
N GLY A 166 17.31 -3.48 -0.49
CA GLY A 166 18.19 -3.87 -1.62
C GLY A 166 18.22 -2.85 -2.75
N ALA A 167 17.11 -2.15 -2.99
CA ALA A 167 17.01 -1.10 -4.00
C ALA A 167 16.15 0.06 -3.48
N VAL A 168 16.58 1.29 -3.77
CA VAL A 168 15.86 2.51 -3.37
C VAL A 168 15.81 3.50 -4.53
N LYS A 169 14.67 4.19 -4.67
CA LYS A 169 14.50 5.29 -5.64
C LYS A 169 14.40 6.60 -4.88
N PHE A 170 15.37 7.48 -5.07
CA PHE A 170 15.34 8.80 -4.46
C PHE A 170 14.31 9.69 -5.14
N ARG A 171 13.54 10.43 -4.34
CA ARG A 171 12.66 11.47 -4.87
C ARG A 171 13.53 12.55 -5.51
N LYS A 172 13.21 12.97 -6.73
CA LYS A 172 13.88 14.11 -7.35
C LYS A 172 13.77 15.30 -6.40
N SER A 173 14.91 15.83 -5.97
CA SER A 173 14.94 17.11 -5.28
C SER A 173 14.33 18.13 -6.22
N ARG A 174 13.27 18.79 -5.76
CA ARG A 174 12.82 20.01 -6.40
C ARG A 174 13.94 21.01 -6.11
N ARG A 175 14.97 21.06 -6.98
CA ARG A 175 15.86 22.22 -7.04
C ARG A 175 14.90 23.40 -7.09
N LYS A 176 14.95 24.30 -6.12
CA LYS A 176 14.42 25.63 -6.33
C LYS A 176 15.12 26.10 -7.59
N GLU A 177 14.40 26.19 -8.69
CA GLU A 177 14.84 27.02 -9.80
C GLU A 177 14.97 28.41 -9.17
N GLU A 178 16.20 28.81 -8.86
CA GLU A 178 16.51 30.22 -8.75
C GLU A 178 16.18 30.78 -10.14
N SER A 179 15.07 31.51 -10.19
CA SER A 179 14.65 32.30 -11.33
C SER A 179 15.82 33.18 -11.75
N SER A 180 16.52 32.76 -12.80
CA SER A 180 17.56 33.54 -13.46
C SER A 180 17.10 33.87 -14.87
N GLY A 181 16.75 35.15 -15.04
CA GLY A 181 16.53 35.83 -16.31
C GLY A 181 15.49 36.94 -16.13
N GLN A 182 15.67 38.21 -16.48
CA GLN A 182 16.69 39.07 -17.12
C GLN A 182 16.20 40.51 -16.79
N GLY A 183 16.93 41.62 -16.64
CA GLY A 183 18.32 42.01 -16.75
C GLY A 183 18.40 43.56 -16.62
N ARG A 184 19.55 44.12 -16.23
CA ARG A 184 20.05 45.46 -16.64
C ARG A 184 21.48 45.71 -16.09
N SER A 185 22.41 45.80 -17.06
CA SER A 185 23.70 46.53 -17.16
C SER A 185 24.51 46.98 -15.91
N GLU A 186 25.71 46.37 -15.77
CA GLU A 186 27.09 46.92 -15.54
C GLU A 186 27.47 47.78 -14.29
N PRO A 187 28.77 47.97 -13.96
CA PRO A 187 29.86 47.00 -13.79
C PRO A 187 30.69 47.23 -12.48
N GLY A 188 31.48 46.24 -12.04
CA GLY A 188 32.66 46.49 -11.19
C GLY A 188 32.87 45.52 -10.01
N GLY A 189 34.12 45.07 -9.84
CA GLY A 189 34.65 44.58 -8.56
C GLY A 189 35.14 43.12 -8.53
N ARG A 190 36.47 42.95 -8.38
CA ARG A 190 37.19 41.68 -8.18
C ARG A 190 36.66 40.84 -7.00
N SER A 191 36.72 39.50 -7.16
CA SER A 191 37.51 38.55 -6.34
C SER A 191 36.80 37.24 -5.93
N THR A 192 37.60 36.17 -5.99
CA THR A 192 37.50 34.86 -5.32
C THR A 192 36.68 33.75 -6.00
N SER A 193 37.40 32.98 -6.80
CA SER A 193 37.08 31.60 -7.17
C SER A 193 36.98 30.70 -5.94
N ARG A 194 35.86 30.00 -5.76
CA ARG A 194 35.82 28.74 -5.00
C ARG A 194 35.26 27.64 -5.89
N LEU A 195 36.17 26.75 -6.32
CA LEU A 195 35.84 25.49 -6.97
C LEU A 195 34.98 24.64 -6.02
N GLY A 196 33.73 24.38 -6.40
CA GLY A 196 32.94 23.29 -5.84
C GLY A 196 33.46 21.96 -6.38
N LYS A 197 34.37 21.32 -5.64
CA LYS A 197 34.80 19.95 -5.91
C LYS A 197 33.63 19.00 -5.67
N SER A 198 33.15 18.36 -6.73
CA SER A 198 32.64 16.99 -6.67
C SER A 198 33.85 16.08 -6.50
N PRO A 199 33.84 15.07 -5.61
CA PRO A 199 33.58 13.69 -6.06
C PRO A 199 32.84 12.88 -4.96
N CYS A 200 32.28 11.69 -5.17
CA CYS A 200 32.97 10.54 -5.72
C CYS A 200 31.99 9.45 -6.18
N ALA A 201 32.27 8.95 -7.37
CA ALA A 201 31.75 7.72 -7.92
C ALA A 201 32.36 6.50 -7.21
N SER A 202 31.59 5.42 -7.27
CA SER A 202 31.90 4.03 -6.95
C SER A 202 33.34 3.59 -7.23
N ARG A 203 33.92 2.85 -6.28
CA ARG A 203 34.83 1.75 -6.59
C ARG A 203 34.41 0.51 -5.81
N LEU A 204 33.92 -0.47 -6.57
CA LEU A 204 33.94 -1.88 -6.21
C LEU A 204 35.41 -2.28 -6.05
N GLY A 205 35.70 -2.97 -4.95
CA GLY A 205 36.95 -3.66 -4.73
C GLY A 205 36.62 -5.07 -4.31
N ASP A 206 36.91 -6.02 -5.19
CA ASP A 206 37.04 -7.44 -4.89
C ASP A 206 38.04 -7.62 -3.75
N THR A 207 37.70 -8.47 -2.77
CA THR A 207 38.64 -9.47 -2.26
C THR A 207 37.93 -10.53 -1.43
N SER A 208 38.07 -11.76 -1.92
CA SER A 208 37.91 -13.02 -1.21
C SER A 208 38.80 -13.10 0.03
N LEU A 209 38.23 -13.56 1.15
CA LEU A 209 38.64 -14.72 1.94
C LEU A 209 37.52 -15.09 2.92
#